data_AF-A0A7S3S4F0-F1
#
_entry.id   AF-A0A7S3S4F0-F1
#
_cell.length_a   1.000
_cell.length_b   1.000
_cell.length_c   1.000
_cell.angle_alpha   90.00
_cell.angle_beta   90.00
_cell.angle_gamma   90.00
#
_symmetry.space_group_name_H-M   'P 1'
#
loop_
_entity.id
_entity.type
_entity.pdbx_description
1 polymer ?
#
loop_
_entity_poly.entity_id
_entity_poly.type
_entity_poly.pdbx_seq_one_letter_code
_entity_poly.pdbx_strand_id
1 'polypeptide(L)'
;QPQKQLPPPAITRQGSNAGLAASRLPSVHVAGYADFRTNVIILGRYRMGTTKEDIMGEGTSSICRKGIDIESGEPVAIKVYKASSKASVLLQKFRRQVQVLQELQEPFVKVDDPTLWHDGLATAAPNQLFMAMLDYSKDASGQPAPCPVDDVMYVVTELAQYSLKDFIAQRRAQKRPLPLEL
;
A
#
# COMPACT_ATOMS: atom_id res chain seq x y z
N GLN A 1 -40.58 50.47 -39.11
CA GLN A 1 -40.87 49.92 -37.77
C GLN A 1 -39.80 48.86 -37.46
N PRO A 2 -39.01 49.01 -36.39
CA PRO A 2 -37.96 48.05 -36.06
C PRO A 2 -38.51 46.88 -35.22
N GLN A 3 -38.22 45.65 -35.64
CA GLN A 3 -38.57 44.42 -34.92
C GLN A 3 -37.67 44.23 -33.69
N LYS A 4 -38.31 44.09 -32.52
CA LYS A 4 -37.68 43.79 -31.22
C LYS A 4 -37.24 42.33 -31.14
N GLN A 5 -36.01 42.09 -30.72
CA GLN A 5 -35.48 40.80 -30.31
C GLN A 5 -36.12 40.32 -29.00
N LEU A 6 -36.42 39.02 -28.91
CA LEU A 6 -36.92 38.33 -27.72
C LEU A 6 -35.74 37.81 -26.85
N PRO A 7 -35.84 37.84 -25.51
CA PRO A 7 -34.81 37.31 -24.62
C PRO A 7 -34.90 35.78 -24.44
N PRO A 8 -33.79 35.10 -24.06
CA PRO A 8 -33.77 33.66 -23.84
C PRO A 8 -34.37 33.24 -22.48
N PRO A 9 -34.89 32.01 -22.36
CA PRO A 9 -35.56 31.55 -21.15
C PRO A 9 -34.59 31.09 -20.03
N ALA A 10 -35.09 31.23 -18.81
CA ALA A 10 -34.40 31.02 -17.53
C ALA A 10 -34.10 29.55 -17.20
N ILE A 11 -32.98 29.33 -16.51
CA ILE A 11 -32.54 28.04 -15.97
C ILE A 11 -33.17 27.85 -14.58
N THR A 12 -34.08 26.88 -14.45
CA THR A 12 -34.64 26.47 -13.16
C THR A 12 -33.81 25.34 -12.55
N ARG A 13 -33.30 25.56 -11.33
CA ARG A 13 -32.77 24.50 -10.45
C ARG A 13 -33.92 23.85 -9.68
N GLN A 14 -33.99 22.51 -9.70
CA GLN A 14 -34.56 21.72 -8.61
C GLN A 14 -33.71 20.47 -8.40
N GLY A 15 -33.36 20.21 -7.15
CA GLY A 15 -32.71 18.97 -6.73
C GLY A 15 -33.71 18.00 -6.12
N SER A 16 -33.32 16.74 -5.96
CA SER A 16 -33.44 15.95 -4.71
C SER A 16 -33.02 14.50 -4.95
N ASN A 17 -32.50 13.92 -3.86
CA ASN A 17 -31.94 12.57 -3.69
C ASN A 17 -32.98 11.45 -3.88
N ALA A 18 -32.52 10.27 -4.34
CA ALA A 18 -32.46 9.03 -3.54
C ALA A 18 -32.24 7.79 -4.44
N GLY A 19 -31.43 6.83 -3.96
CA GLY A 19 -31.74 5.41 -4.15
C GLY A 19 -30.83 4.59 -5.06
N LEU A 20 -29.88 3.88 -4.43
CA LEU A 20 -29.36 2.55 -4.76
C LEU A 20 -29.06 2.20 -6.24
N ALA A 21 -27.78 2.08 -6.55
CA ALA A 21 -27.28 0.95 -7.34
C ALA A 21 -25.82 0.67 -7.00
N ALA A 22 -25.51 -0.61 -6.80
CA ALA A 22 -24.19 -1.13 -6.49
C ALA A 22 -23.10 -0.52 -7.38
N SER A 23 -22.13 0.13 -6.74
CA SER A 23 -20.92 0.62 -7.39
C SER A 23 -20.10 -0.58 -7.89
N ARG A 24 -20.31 -0.93 -9.16
CA ARG A 24 -19.33 -1.64 -9.96
C ARG A 24 -18.04 -0.83 -9.90
N LEU A 25 -16.98 -1.45 -9.39
CA LEU A 25 -15.64 -0.89 -9.47
C LEU A 25 -15.33 -0.58 -10.94
N PRO A 26 -14.74 0.58 -11.28
CA PRO A 26 -14.14 0.76 -12.57
C PRO A 26 -12.98 -0.24 -12.69
N SER A 27 -13.13 -1.18 -13.62
CA SER A 27 -12.04 -2.03 -14.11
C SER A 27 -10.94 -1.09 -14.61
N VAL A 28 -9.82 -1.05 -13.90
CA VAL A 28 -8.60 -0.43 -14.41
C VAL A 28 -8.17 -1.28 -15.60
N HIS A 29 -8.55 -0.84 -16.80
CA HIS A 29 -8.07 -1.41 -18.05
C HIS A 29 -6.58 -1.08 -18.17
N VAL A 30 -5.74 -1.96 -17.64
CA VAL A 30 -4.34 -2.05 -18.03
C VAL A 30 -4.33 -2.49 -19.50
N ALA A 31 -4.15 -1.54 -20.41
CA ALA A 31 -4.10 -1.81 -21.83
C ALA A 31 -2.77 -2.51 -22.17
N GLY A 32 -2.86 -3.79 -22.57
CA GLY A 32 -1.77 -4.50 -23.25
C GLY A 32 -1.52 -5.91 -22.73
N TYR A 33 -2.01 -6.89 -23.48
CA TYR A 33 -1.84 -8.36 -23.37
C TYR A 33 -2.70 -9.13 -22.35
N ALA A 34 -3.72 -9.79 -22.92
CA ALA A 34 -4.59 -10.74 -22.26
C ALA A 34 -3.97 -12.15 -22.26
N ASP A 35 -3.99 -12.73 -21.06
CA ASP A 35 -3.91 -14.14 -20.68
C ASP A 35 -2.55 -14.86 -20.82
N PHE A 36 -1.78 -14.92 -19.71
CA PHE A 36 -1.43 -16.17 -19.01
C PHE A 36 -0.97 -15.88 -17.56
N ARG A 37 -2.00 -15.83 -16.70
CA ARG A 37 -2.04 -16.30 -15.30
C ARG A 37 -1.38 -15.45 -14.21
N THR A 38 -2.24 -14.55 -13.73
CA THR A 38 -2.35 -14.08 -12.35
C THR A 38 -1.23 -13.24 -11.77
N ASN A 39 -0.29 -12.76 -12.58
CA ASN A 39 0.81 -11.96 -12.07
C ASN A 39 1.14 -10.78 -12.98
N VAL A 40 1.66 -9.69 -12.39
CA VAL A 40 2.14 -8.49 -13.10
C VAL A 40 3.56 -8.21 -12.64
N ILE A 41 4.45 -7.83 -13.56
CA ILE A 41 5.79 -7.37 -13.22
C ILE A 41 5.73 -5.88 -12.89
N ILE A 42 6.16 -5.50 -11.68
CA ILE A 42 6.22 -4.11 -11.23
C ILE A 42 7.67 -3.71 -10.93
N LEU A 43 7.97 -2.42 -11.07
CA LEU A 43 9.31 -1.84 -10.83
C LEU A 43 10.43 -2.59 -11.57
N GLY A 44 10.10 -3.24 -12.70
CA GLY A 44 11.04 -4.04 -13.50
C GLY A 44 11.56 -5.33 -12.83
N ARG A 45 11.17 -5.64 -11.59
CA ARG A 45 11.81 -6.69 -10.78
C ARG A 45 10.86 -7.61 -10.03
N TYR A 46 9.70 -7.14 -9.60
CA TYR A 46 8.84 -7.92 -8.70
C TYR A 46 7.65 -8.51 -9.44
N ARG A 47 7.45 -9.82 -9.31
CA ARG A 47 6.26 -10.51 -9.82
C ARG A 47 5.18 -10.48 -8.75
N MET A 48 4.18 -9.61 -8.92
CA MET A 48 3.07 -9.45 -7.98
C MET A 48 1.87 -10.32 -8.38
N GLY A 49 1.30 -11.05 -7.41
CA GLY A 49 0.07 -11.81 -7.58
C GLY A 49 -1.17 -10.92 -7.68
N THR A 50 -2.01 -11.15 -8.68
CA THR A 50 -3.20 -10.34 -8.98
C THR A 50 -4.51 -11.02 -8.58
N THR A 51 -4.50 -12.28 -8.14
CA THR A 51 -5.74 -12.95 -7.73
C THR A 51 -6.23 -12.48 -6.36
N LYS A 52 -7.37 -13.00 -5.93
CA LYS A 52 -7.92 -12.74 -4.60
C LYS A 52 -7.13 -13.48 -3.52
N GLU A 53 -6.60 -14.66 -3.84
CA GLU A 53 -5.81 -15.51 -2.94
C GLU A 53 -4.45 -14.89 -2.61
N ASP A 54 -3.96 -14.00 -3.49
CA ASP A 54 -2.74 -13.24 -3.28
C ASP A 54 -2.92 -12.04 -2.35
N ILE A 55 -4.15 -11.66 -2.00
CA ILE A 55 -4.41 -10.52 -1.12
C ILE A 55 -4.11 -10.90 0.33
N MET A 56 -3.15 -10.22 0.94
CA MET A 56 -2.81 -10.38 2.36
C MET A 56 -3.60 -9.42 3.27
N GLY A 57 -4.04 -8.30 2.72
CA GLY A 57 -4.83 -7.31 3.45
C GLY A 57 -5.29 -6.20 2.54
N GLU A 58 -6.48 -5.68 2.81
CA GLU A 58 -7.07 -4.59 2.05
C GLU A 58 -7.47 -3.45 2.98
N GLY A 59 -6.92 -2.27 2.71
CA GLY A 59 -7.28 -1.03 3.36
C GLY A 59 -8.14 -0.14 2.48
N THR A 60 -8.56 0.99 3.04
CA THR A 60 -9.35 2.02 2.33
C THR A 60 -8.59 2.60 1.13
N SER A 61 -7.27 2.74 1.24
CA SER A 61 -6.43 3.42 0.23
C SER A 61 -5.40 2.51 -0.44
N SER A 62 -5.30 1.24 -0.04
CA SER A 62 -4.28 0.33 -0.57
C SER A 62 -4.69 -1.14 -0.46
N ILE A 63 -4.04 -2.00 -1.24
CA ILE A 63 -4.14 -3.46 -1.17
C ILE A 63 -2.71 -4.00 -0.97
N CYS A 64 -2.52 -4.88 0.00
CA CYS A 64 -1.26 -5.61 0.18
C CYS A 64 -1.40 -6.99 -0.46
N ARG A 65 -0.47 -7.34 -1.35
CA ARG A 65 -0.46 -8.55 -2.16
C ARG A 65 0.83 -9.32 -1.97
N LYS A 66 0.78 -10.64 -2.13
CA LYS A 66 1.97 -11.48 -2.23
C LYS A 66 2.68 -11.22 -3.56
N GLY A 67 4.00 -11.33 -3.54
CA GLY A 67 4.81 -11.35 -4.74
C GLY A 67 6.10 -12.12 -4.54
N ILE A 68 6.89 -12.20 -5.61
CA ILE A 68 8.22 -12.79 -5.63
C ILE A 68 9.17 -11.75 -6.23
N ASP A 69 10.30 -11.53 -5.58
CA ASP A 69 11.44 -10.86 -6.19
C ASP A 69 12.07 -11.79 -7.24
N ILE A 70 12.07 -11.40 -8.52
CA ILE A 70 12.53 -12.26 -9.61
C ILE A 70 14.04 -12.51 -9.56
N GLU A 71 14.80 -11.56 -9.01
CA GLU A 71 16.26 -11.69 -8.96
C GLU A 71 16.70 -12.68 -7.88
N SER A 72 16.13 -12.59 -6.68
CA SER A 72 16.49 -13.45 -5.55
C SER A 72 15.65 -14.71 -5.43
N GLY A 73 14.43 -14.71 -5.99
CA GLY A 73 13.43 -15.77 -5.76
C GLY A 73 12.69 -15.65 -4.43
N GLU A 74 13.01 -14.66 -3.60
CA GLU A 74 12.45 -14.50 -2.26
C GLU A 74 11.00 -13.98 -2.29
N PRO A 75 10.15 -14.44 -1.37
CA PRO A 75 8.79 -13.95 -1.24
C PRO A 75 8.76 -12.54 -0.64
N VAL A 76 7.90 -11.69 -1.18
CA VAL A 76 7.75 -10.29 -0.77
C VAL A 76 6.28 -9.93 -0.55
N ALA A 77 6.05 -8.88 0.26
CA ALA A 77 4.76 -8.22 0.36
C ALA A 77 4.78 -6.92 -0.46
N ILE A 78 3.77 -6.73 -1.30
CA ILE A 78 3.66 -5.62 -2.22
C ILE A 78 2.40 -4.83 -1.90
N LYS A 79 2.58 -3.62 -1.37
CA LYS A 79 1.49 -2.68 -1.10
C LYS A 79 1.26 -1.80 -2.31
N VAL A 80 0.07 -1.90 -2.89
CA VAL A 80 -0.41 -1.13 -4.03
C VAL A 80 -1.40 -0.08 -3.55
N TYR A 81 -1.18 1.19 -3.89
CA TYR A 81 -2.13 2.25 -3.58
C TYR A 81 -3.24 2.32 -4.63
N LYS A 82 -4.49 2.45 -4.17
CA LYS A 82 -5.67 2.57 -5.04
C LYS A 82 -5.74 3.98 -5.60
N ALA A 83 -6.12 4.12 -6.88
CA ALA A 83 -6.45 5.40 -7.46
C ALA A 83 -7.52 6.12 -6.62
N SER A 84 -7.34 7.42 -6.42
CA SER A 84 -8.19 8.24 -5.54
C SER A 84 -8.35 9.63 -6.11
N SER A 85 -9.53 10.23 -5.94
CA SER A 85 -9.77 11.64 -6.27
C SER A 85 -8.95 12.61 -5.40
N LYS A 86 -8.38 12.13 -4.28
CA LYS A 86 -7.50 12.88 -3.38
C LYS A 86 -6.03 12.48 -3.57
N ALA A 87 -5.53 12.57 -4.80
CA ALA A 87 -4.18 12.13 -5.16
C ALA A 87 -3.08 12.77 -4.31
N SER A 88 -3.18 14.07 -3.98
CA SER A 88 -2.17 14.79 -3.18
C SER A 88 -2.04 14.25 -1.75
N VAL A 89 -3.17 13.99 -1.07
CA VAL A 89 -3.18 13.41 0.29
C VAL A 89 -2.63 11.99 0.27
N LEU A 90 -2.94 11.22 -0.78
CA LEU A 90 -2.44 9.86 -0.96
C LEU A 90 -0.92 9.85 -1.13
N LEU A 91 -0.39 10.74 -1.98
CA LEU A 91 1.04 10.90 -2.21
C LEU A 91 1.78 11.35 -0.95
N GLN A 92 1.21 12.25 -0.16
CA GLN A 92 1.80 12.66 1.12
C GLN A 92 1.90 11.48 2.10
N LYS A 93 0.85 10.65 2.19
CA LYS A 93 0.86 9.43 3.02
C LYS A 93 1.88 8.41 2.53
N PHE A 94 2.00 8.23 1.21
CA PHE A 94 3.00 7.36 0.60
C PHE A 94 4.42 7.83 0.94
N ARG A 95 4.73 9.11 0.68
CA ARG A 95 6.04 9.71 1.02
C ARG A 95 6.39 9.56 2.48
N ARG A 96 5.45 9.86 3.40
CA ARG A 96 5.68 9.69 4.83
C ARG A 96 5.92 8.22 5.20
N GLN A 97 5.18 7.29 4.61
CA GLN A 97 5.41 5.87 4.87
C GLN A 97 6.81 5.43 4.42
N VAL A 98 7.24 5.79 3.22
CA VAL A 98 8.58 5.47 2.70
C VAL A 98 9.65 6.05 3.63
N GLN A 99 9.51 7.33 3.99
CA GLN A 99 10.43 8.00 4.92
C GLN A 99 10.51 7.26 6.27
N VAL A 100 9.38 6.94 6.90
CA VAL A 100 9.36 6.24 8.19
C VAL A 100 10.01 4.85 8.07
N LEU A 101 9.75 4.12 6.99
CA LEU A 101 10.37 2.81 6.79
C LEU A 101 11.88 2.91 6.58
N GLN A 102 12.38 4.01 6.00
CA GLN A 102 13.82 4.27 5.91
C GLN A 102 14.41 4.63 7.28
N GLU A 103 13.77 5.54 8.03
CA GLU A 103 14.18 5.93 9.39
C GLU A 103 14.23 4.72 10.34
N LEU A 104 13.27 3.79 10.24
CA LEU A 104 13.23 2.58 11.06
C LEU A 104 14.38 1.60 10.80
N GLN A 105 15.13 1.78 9.71
CA GLN A 105 16.29 0.97 9.37
C GLN A 105 17.62 1.64 9.77
N GLU A 106 17.57 2.86 10.33
CA GLU A 106 18.76 3.50 10.88
C GLU A 106 19.24 2.80 12.16
N PRO A 107 20.56 2.73 12.40
CA PRO A 107 21.08 2.15 13.64
C PRO A 107 20.51 2.81 14.90
N PHE A 108 20.24 2.01 15.93
CA PHE A 108 19.72 2.53 17.19
C PHE A 108 20.74 3.43 17.89
N VAL A 109 20.30 4.63 18.26
CA VAL A 109 21.09 5.58 19.05
C VAL A 109 20.57 5.55 20.48
N LYS A 110 21.50 5.41 21.43
CA LYS A 110 21.16 5.45 22.85
C LYS A 110 20.59 6.81 23.22
N VAL A 111 19.40 6.80 23.79
CA VAL A 111 18.74 8.00 24.32
C VAL A 111 19.12 8.21 25.79
N ASP A 112 19.01 9.46 26.25
CA ASP A 112 19.38 9.84 27.63
C ASP A 112 18.47 9.19 28.68
N ASP A 113 17.21 8.90 28.32
CA ASP A 113 16.26 8.23 29.22
C ASP A 113 16.55 6.73 29.32
N PRO A 114 17.02 6.23 30.47
CA PRO A 114 17.37 4.81 30.63
C PRO A 114 16.16 3.88 30.58
N THR A 115 14.93 4.38 30.75
CA THR A 115 13.71 3.55 30.68
C THR A 115 13.31 3.19 29.25
N LEU A 116 13.86 3.89 28.26
CA LEU A 116 13.61 3.69 26.83
C LEU A 116 14.75 2.96 26.12
N TRP A 117 15.79 2.55 26.85
CA TRP A 117 16.95 1.84 26.31
C TRP A 117 17.13 0.48 26.96
N HIS A 118 17.43 -0.53 26.13
CA HIS A 118 17.82 -1.86 26.57
C HIS A 118 19.16 -2.21 25.93
N ASP A 119 20.09 -2.82 26.68
CA ASP A 119 21.45 -3.09 26.19
C ASP A 119 21.48 -4.00 24.95
N GLY A 120 20.47 -4.88 24.79
CA GLY A 120 20.29 -5.68 23.57
C GLY A 120 20.18 -4.84 22.29
N LEU A 121 19.61 -3.63 22.37
CA LEU A 121 19.48 -2.72 21.22
C LEU A 121 20.84 -2.21 20.72
N ALA A 122 21.88 -2.22 21.56
CA ALA A 122 23.22 -1.79 21.14
C ALA A 122 23.85 -2.73 20.08
N THR A 123 23.35 -3.96 19.99
CA THR A 123 23.89 -4.99 19.07
C THR A 123 22.86 -5.48 18.06
N ALA A 124 21.57 -5.20 18.26
CA ALA A 124 20.50 -5.61 17.37
C ALA A 124 20.56 -4.83 16.05
N ALA A 125 20.46 -5.53 14.93
CA ALA A 125 20.28 -4.88 13.64
C ALA A 125 18.81 -4.43 13.49
N PRO A 126 18.53 -3.22 12.97
CA PRO A 126 17.16 -2.72 12.86
C PRO A 126 16.20 -3.65 12.10
N ASN A 127 16.69 -4.29 11.03
CA ASN A 127 15.93 -5.27 10.24
C ASN A 127 15.56 -6.56 10.99
N GLN A 128 16.10 -6.81 12.19
CA GLN A 128 15.68 -7.93 13.04
C GLN A 128 14.46 -7.57 13.91
N LEU A 129 14.24 -6.28 14.15
CA LEU A 129 13.17 -5.77 15.03
C LEU A 129 12.05 -5.09 14.25
N PHE A 130 12.39 -4.48 13.12
CA PHE A 130 11.47 -3.74 12.27
C PHE A 130 11.43 -4.31 10.87
N MET A 131 10.21 -4.34 10.31
CA MET A 131 9.99 -4.77 8.94
C MET A 131 10.85 -3.97 7.95
N ALA A 132 11.59 -4.68 7.11
CA ALA A 132 12.45 -4.08 6.10
C ALA A 132 11.67 -3.71 4.83
N MET A 133 11.86 -2.47 4.36
CA MET A 133 11.45 -2.05 3.02
C MET A 133 12.53 -2.42 2.02
N LEU A 134 12.16 -3.18 1.00
CA LEU A 134 13.05 -3.69 -0.03
C LEU A 134 13.12 -2.74 -1.23
N ASP A 135 11.98 -2.16 -1.62
CA ASP A 135 11.90 -1.18 -2.71
C ASP A 135 10.61 -0.36 -2.65
N TYR A 136 10.51 0.67 -3.49
CA TYR A 136 9.31 1.50 -3.66
C TYR A 136 9.32 2.22 -5.01
N SER A 137 8.15 2.64 -5.48
CA SER A 137 8.03 3.42 -6.71
C SER A 137 8.61 4.83 -6.56
N LYS A 138 9.37 5.25 -7.57
CA LYS A 138 10.15 6.50 -7.58
C LYS A 138 9.90 7.26 -8.87
N ASP A 139 10.04 8.59 -8.82
CA ASP A 139 10.15 9.41 -10.03
C ASP A 139 11.57 9.36 -10.63
N ALA A 140 11.78 10.08 -11.73
CA ALA A 140 13.08 10.18 -12.39
C ALA A 140 14.21 10.76 -11.50
N SER A 141 13.87 11.44 -10.41
CA SER A 141 14.82 11.97 -9.43
C SER A 141 15.10 11.02 -8.26
N GLY A 142 14.51 9.81 -8.28
CA GLY A 142 14.63 8.82 -7.21
C GLY A 142 13.75 9.12 -5.99
N GLN A 143 12.88 10.13 -6.06
CA GLN A 143 12.01 10.51 -4.96
C GLN A 143 10.72 9.68 -4.95
N PRO A 144 10.11 9.41 -3.78
CA PRO A 144 8.89 8.61 -3.72
C PRO A 144 7.74 9.29 -4.50
N ALA A 145 7.28 8.61 -5.55
CA ALA A 145 6.23 9.04 -6.46
C ALA A 145 5.51 7.83 -7.11
N PRO A 146 4.40 8.03 -7.83
CA PRO A 146 3.83 6.99 -8.68
C PRO A 146 4.84 6.49 -9.73
N CYS A 147 4.77 5.21 -10.07
CA CYS A 147 5.59 4.59 -11.09
C CYS A 147 5.29 5.24 -12.46
N PRO A 148 6.29 5.71 -13.22
CA PRO A 148 6.08 6.40 -14.50
C PRO A 148 5.40 5.54 -15.59
N VAL A 149 5.40 4.22 -15.43
CA VAL A 149 4.87 3.28 -16.43
C VAL A 149 3.35 3.13 -16.31
N ASP A 150 2.83 3.11 -15.08
CA ASP A 150 1.43 2.75 -14.79
C ASP A 150 0.71 3.77 -13.89
N ASP A 151 1.39 4.82 -13.43
CA ASP A 151 0.89 5.83 -12.49
C ASP A 151 0.41 5.25 -11.14
N VAL A 152 1.01 4.14 -10.70
CA VAL A 152 0.67 3.48 -9.43
C VAL A 152 1.81 3.60 -8.42
N MET A 153 1.47 3.85 -7.15
CA MET A 153 2.46 3.83 -6.06
C MET A 153 2.59 2.44 -5.45
N TYR A 154 3.84 2.01 -5.28
CA TYR A 154 4.21 0.69 -4.75
C TYR A 154 5.16 0.82 -3.57
N VAL A 155 4.95 0.02 -2.53
CA VAL A 155 5.94 -0.27 -1.48
C VAL A 155 6.15 -1.78 -1.44
N VAL A 156 7.40 -2.22 -1.49
CA VAL A 156 7.79 -3.62 -1.40
C VAL A 156 8.51 -3.83 -0.08
N THR A 157 8.06 -4.81 0.70
CA THR A 157 8.68 -5.20 1.98
C THR A 157 8.93 -6.70 1.97
N GLU A 158 9.69 -7.18 2.96
CA GLU A 158 9.73 -8.60 3.25
C GLU A 158 8.32 -9.17 3.54
N LEU A 159 8.14 -10.47 3.29
CA LEU A 159 6.90 -11.16 3.59
C LEU A 159 6.89 -11.63 5.06
N ALA A 160 6.00 -11.05 5.87
CA ALA A 160 5.78 -11.51 7.24
C ALA A 160 5.07 -12.88 7.28
N GLN A 161 5.41 -13.70 8.29
CA GLN A 161 4.83 -15.04 8.44
C GLN A 161 3.39 -15.00 8.97
N TYR A 162 3.12 -14.19 9.99
CA TYR A 162 1.83 -14.10 10.66
C TYR A 162 1.54 -12.68 11.15
N SER A 163 0.26 -12.33 11.25
CA SER A 163 -0.15 -11.21 12.09
C SER A 163 -0.19 -11.62 13.56
N LEU A 164 0.04 -10.68 14.48
CA LEU A 164 -0.11 -10.93 15.92
C LEU A 164 -1.51 -11.44 16.27
N LYS A 165 -2.54 -10.94 15.57
CA LYS A 165 -3.93 -11.38 15.74
C LYS A 165 -4.09 -12.85 15.40
N ASP A 166 -3.58 -13.29 14.26
CA ASP A 166 -3.69 -14.68 13.81
C ASP A 166 -2.90 -15.61 14.72
N PHE A 167 -1.70 -15.18 15.14
CA PHE A 167 -0.88 -15.91 16.10
C PHE A 167 -1.61 -16.14 17.43
N ILE A 168 -2.20 -15.09 18.00
CA ILE A 168 -2.98 -15.18 19.24
C ILE A 168 -4.21 -16.07 19.06
N ALA A 169 -4.93 -15.92 17.94
CA ALA A 169 -6.13 -16.72 17.64
C ALA A 169 -5.79 -18.22 17.53
N GLN A 170 -4.72 -18.55 16.81
CA GLN A 170 -4.22 -19.92 16.68
C GLN A 170 -3.88 -20.53 18.03
N ARG A 171 -3.16 -19.81 18.91
CA ARG A 171 -2.81 -20.32 20.23
C ARG A 171 -4.02 -20.53 21.13
N ARG A 172 -5.00 -19.62 21.09
CA ARG A 172 -6.29 -19.79 21.80
C ARG A 172 -7.03 -21.04 21.35
N ALA A 173 -7.11 -21.28 20.03
CA ALA A 173 -7.73 -22.49 19.48
C ALA A 173 -7.02 -23.77 19.94
N GLN A 174 -5.69 -23.71 20.08
CA GLN A 174 -4.87 -24.82 20.59
C GLN A 174 -4.82 -24.91 22.13
N LYS A 175 -5.48 -24.00 22.86
CA LYS A 175 -5.38 -23.86 24.33
C LYS A 175 -3.93 -23.75 24.83
N ARG A 176 -3.03 -23.17 24.03
CA ARG A 176 -1.63 -22.93 24.41
C ARG A 176 -1.49 -21.51 24.97
N PRO A 177 -0.89 -21.32 26.17
CA PRO A 177 -0.61 -19.98 26.68
C PRO A 177 0.41 -19.26 25.78
N LEU A 178 0.48 -17.94 25.86
CA LEU A 178 1.56 -17.18 25.20
C LEU A 178 2.92 -17.59 25.80
N PRO A 179 3.98 -17.71 24.99
CA PRO A 179 5.32 -17.90 25.52
C PRO A 179 5.66 -16.72 26.44
N LEU A 180 6.25 -17.00 27.61
CA LEU A 180 6.73 -15.97 28.53
C LEU A 180 8.10 -15.42 28.12
N GLU A 181 8.76 -16.07 27.15
CA GLU A 181 10.10 -15.72 26.68
C GLU A 181 10.03 -15.40 25.17
N LEU A 182 10.57 -14.22 24.81
CA LEU A 182 10.95 -13.81 23.46
C LEU A 182 12.47 -13.64 23.43
#